data_AF-A0A521AUY8-F1
#
_entry.id   AF-A0A521AUY8-F1
#
_cell.length_a   1.000
_cell.length_b   1.000
_cell.length_c   1.000
_cell.angle_alpha   90.00
_cell.angle_beta   90.00
_cell.angle_gamma   90.00
#
_symmetry.space_group_name_H-M   'P 1'
#
loop_
_entity.id
_entity.type
_entity.pdbx_description
1 polymer ?
#
loop_
_entity_poly.entity_id
_entity_poly.type
_entity_poly.pdbx_seq_one_letter_code
_entity_poly.pdbx_strand_id
1 'polypeptide(L)'
;MSAGPAHPPTTPDDPGDTAVAALEQLVREIDRCAVELQDARERAQQLLTQRRSGDSWLDIVTGEARPLVVERISTVLSTLAGAGSSWRRAQARALQAEQVSINRIAAMFGVTRQRISALLRDAPGSSTGTLEDPPA
;
A
#
# COMPACT_ATOMS: atom_id res chain seq x y z
N MET A 1 33.36 8.15 27.33
CA MET A 1 32.45 8.65 26.27
C MET A 1 32.72 7.80 25.04
N SER A 2 32.02 6.69 24.88
CA SER A 2 32.24 5.78 23.74
C SER A 2 31.34 6.24 22.59
N ALA A 3 31.98 6.66 21.50
CA ALA A 3 31.31 6.92 20.24
C ALA A 3 30.64 5.62 19.75
N GLY A 4 29.32 5.64 19.58
CA GLY A 4 28.58 4.57 18.91
C GLY A 4 29.05 4.45 17.45
N PRO A 5 28.94 3.26 16.84
CA PRO A 5 29.39 3.07 15.47
C PRO A 5 28.56 3.96 14.56
N ALA A 6 29.23 4.88 13.85
CA ALA A 6 28.61 5.65 12.78
C ALA A 6 28.09 4.65 11.73
N HIS A 7 26.77 4.60 11.56
CA HIS A 7 26.17 3.89 10.44
C HIS A 7 26.75 4.49 9.14
N PRO A 8 27.24 3.66 8.21
CA PRO A 8 27.69 4.13 6.90
C PRO A 8 26.52 4.85 6.20
N PRO A 9 26.80 5.76 5.23
CA PRO A 9 25.75 6.39 4.45
C PRO A 9 24.89 5.30 3.80
N THR A 10 23.64 5.22 4.23
CA THR A 10 22.67 4.24 3.78
C THR A 10 22.46 4.43 2.28
N THR A 11 22.83 3.43 1.50
CA THR A 11 22.59 3.43 0.05
C THR A 11 21.08 3.38 -0.20
N PRO A 12 20.54 4.06 -1.24
CA PRO A 12 19.09 4.12 -1.52
C PRO A 12 18.38 2.76 -1.64
N ASP A 13 19.15 1.69 -1.85
CA ASP A 13 18.68 0.30 -1.97
C ASP A 13 18.77 -0.51 -0.66
N ASP A 14 19.09 0.11 0.48
CA ASP A 14 19.05 -0.59 1.77
C ASP A 14 17.61 -1.04 2.06
N PRO A 15 17.40 -2.32 2.44
CA PRO A 15 16.08 -2.82 2.79
C PRO A 15 15.40 -2.03 3.91
N GLY A 16 16.18 -1.47 4.84
CA GLY A 16 15.68 -0.59 5.91
C GLY A 16 15.13 0.72 5.35
N ASP A 17 15.90 1.41 4.51
CA ASP A 17 15.46 2.65 3.86
C ASP A 17 14.23 2.43 2.96
N THR A 18 14.21 1.33 2.22
CA THR A 18 13.05 0.94 1.40
C THR A 18 11.81 0.71 2.26
N ALA A 19 11.97 0.13 3.46
CA ALA A 19 10.87 -0.06 4.40
C ALA A 19 10.36 1.27 4.97
N VAL A 20 11.25 2.18 5.36
CA VAL A 20 10.88 3.52 5.83
C VAL A 20 10.09 4.25 4.73
N ALA A 21 10.61 4.32 3.51
CA ALA A 21 9.94 4.99 2.40
C ALA A 21 8.56 4.38 2.08
N ALA A 22 8.44 3.05 2.13
CA ALA A 22 7.17 2.37 1.90
C ALA A 22 6.16 2.63 3.03
N LEU A 23 6.61 2.73 4.28
CA LEU A 23 5.76 3.06 5.42
C LEU A 23 5.28 4.51 5.35
N GLU A 24 6.16 5.46 5.06
CA GLU A 24 5.77 6.86 4.85
C GLU A 24 4.77 7.01 3.71
N GLN A 25 4.96 6.28 2.61
CA GLN A 25 4.01 6.26 1.51
C GLN A 25 2.65 5.70 1.95
N LEU A 26 2.64 4.62 2.74
CA LEU A 26 1.40 4.08 3.30
C LEU A 26 0.68 5.12 4.18
N VAL A 27 1.41 5.82 5.05
CA VAL A 27 0.83 6.90 5.88
C VAL A 27 0.21 7.99 5.01
N ARG A 28 0.92 8.49 4.00
CA ARG A 28 0.39 9.50 3.07
C ARG A 28 -0.88 9.04 2.35
N GLU A 29 -0.92 7.79 1.89
CA GLU A 29 -2.10 7.25 1.23
C GLU A 29 -3.27 7.03 2.20
N ILE A 30 -3.01 6.66 3.46
CA ILE A 30 -4.04 6.60 4.51
C ILE A 30 -4.65 7.97 4.73
N ASP A 31 -3.83 9.02 4.88
CA ASP A 31 -4.32 10.38 5.10
C ASP A 31 -5.17 10.87 3.92
N ARG A 32 -4.71 10.63 2.69
CA ARG A 32 -5.50 10.95 1.48
C ARG A 32 -6.82 10.18 1.45
N CYS A 33 -6.79 8.88 1.73
CA CYS A 33 -7.99 8.05 1.75
C CYS A 33 -8.97 8.47 2.85
N ALA A 34 -8.48 8.94 3.99
CA ALA A 34 -9.32 9.44 5.07
C ALA A 34 -10.12 10.69 4.62
N VAL A 35 -9.47 11.62 3.90
CA VAL A 35 -10.15 12.78 3.30
C VAL A 35 -11.22 12.32 2.30
N GLU A 36 -10.89 11.42 1.37
CA GLU A 36 -11.85 10.91 0.39
C GLU A 36 -13.05 10.18 1.02
N LEU A 37 -12.81 9.43 2.10
CA LEU A 37 -13.88 8.76 2.84
C LEU A 37 -14.77 9.75 3.61
N GLN A 38 -14.20 10.84 4.09
CA GLN A 38 -14.97 11.91 4.73
C GLN A 38 -15.90 12.59 3.72
N ASP A 39 -15.40 12.92 2.52
CA ASP A 39 -16.22 13.48 1.44
C ASP A 39 -17.32 12.50 1.00
N ALA A 40 -16.98 11.21 0.84
CA ALA A 40 -17.94 10.18 0.51
C ALA A 40 -19.03 10.03 1.59
N ARG A 41 -18.66 10.16 2.86
CA ARG A 41 -19.60 10.14 3.99
C ARG A 41 -20.55 11.34 3.93
N GLU A 42 -20.05 12.55 3.73
CA GLU A 42 -20.86 13.76 3.61
C GLU A 42 -21.83 13.65 2.44
N ARG A 43 -21.38 13.13 1.30
CA ARG A 43 -22.24 12.87 0.15
C ARG A 43 -23.32 11.84 0.47
N ALA A 44 -22.98 10.72 1.10
CA ALA A 44 -23.95 9.71 1.51
C ALA A 44 -25.02 10.27 2.46
N GLN A 45 -24.64 11.19 3.35
CA GLN A 45 -25.60 11.88 4.23
C GLN A 45 -26.59 12.75 3.43
N GLN A 46 -26.14 13.43 2.37
CA GLN A 46 -27.03 14.18 1.48
C GLN A 46 -28.03 13.27 0.76
N LEU A 47 -27.57 12.12 0.24
CA LEU A 47 -28.44 11.13 -0.40
C LEU A 47 -29.50 10.59 0.58
N LEU A 48 -29.12 10.35 1.83
CA LEU A 48 -30.05 9.96 2.90
C LEU A 48 -31.11 11.04 3.18
N THR A 49 -30.72 12.31 3.17
CA THR A 49 -31.67 13.43 3.34
C THR A 49 -32.67 13.47 2.19
N GLN A 50 -32.20 13.40 0.94
CA GLN A 50 -33.08 13.35 -0.25
C GLN A 50 -34.08 12.19 -0.16
N ARG A 51 -33.58 11.00 0.22
CA ARG A 51 -34.45 9.83 0.40
C ARG A 51 -35.51 10.04 1.47
N ARG A 52 -35.15 10.68 2.58
CA ARG A 52 -36.09 10.99 3.69
C ARG A 52 -37.12 12.06 3.30
N SER A 53 -36.79 12.93 2.35
CA SER A 53 -37.71 13.91 1.79
C SER A 53 -38.72 13.32 0.79
N GLY A 54 -38.55 12.04 0.40
CA GLY A 54 -39.49 11.31 -0.43
C GLY A 54 -38.98 10.98 -1.84
N ASP A 55 -37.78 11.45 -2.21
CA ASP A 55 -37.23 11.25 -3.55
C ASP A 55 -37.03 9.75 -3.86
N SER A 56 -37.22 9.38 -5.13
CA SER A 56 -36.97 8.02 -5.60
C SER A 56 -35.47 7.75 -5.70
N TRP A 57 -35.05 6.49 -5.53
CA TRP A 57 -33.63 6.14 -5.69
C TRP A 57 -33.09 6.42 -7.10
N LEU A 58 -33.94 6.32 -8.11
CA LEU A 58 -33.56 6.65 -9.48
C LEU A 58 -33.20 8.14 -9.59
N ASP A 59 -34.06 9.03 -9.08
CA ASP A 59 -33.81 10.48 -9.11
C ASP A 59 -32.58 10.88 -8.29
N ILE A 60 -32.41 10.26 -7.11
CA ILE A 60 -31.27 10.49 -6.22
C ILE A 60 -29.94 10.13 -6.90
N VAL A 61 -29.86 8.93 -7.50
CA VAL A 61 -28.62 8.43 -8.11
C VAL A 61 -28.36 9.12 -9.45
N THR A 62 -29.39 9.40 -10.25
CA THR A 62 -29.23 10.15 -11.50
C THR A 62 -28.82 11.60 -11.24
N GLY A 63 -29.29 12.20 -10.13
CA GLY A 63 -28.87 13.52 -9.66
C GLY A 63 -27.55 13.52 -8.88
N GLU A 64 -26.88 12.37 -8.72
CA GLU A 64 -25.65 12.29 -7.95
C GLU A 64 -24.46 12.91 -8.69
N ALA A 65 -23.78 13.85 -8.02
CA ALA A 65 -22.54 14.40 -8.54
C ALA A 65 -21.45 13.33 -8.60
N ARG A 66 -20.79 13.21 -9.75
CA ARG A 66 -19.69 12.26 -9.97
C ARG A 66 -18.40 12.73 -9.25
N PRO A 67 -17.53 11.81 -8.82
CA PRO A 67 -17.72 10.36 -8.80
C PRO A 67 -18.72 9.93 -7.72
N LEU A 68 -19.46 8.86 -8.00
CA LEU A 68 -20.46 8.31 -7.07
C LEU A 68 -19.78 7.87 -5.77
N VAL A 69 -20.52 7.84 -4.66
CA VAL A 69 -20.03 7.34 -3.37
C VAL A 69 -19.41 5.94 -3.51
N VAL A 70 -20.02 5.06 -4.29
CA VAL A 70 -19.53 3.70 -4.54
C VAL A 70 -18.23 3.66 -5.34
N GLU A 71 -18.03 4.60 -6.26
CA GLU A 71 -16.81 4.73 -7.07
C GLU A 71 -15.66 5.23 -6.21
N ARG A 72 -15.91 6.19 -5.33
CA ARG A 72 -14.93 6.68 -4.34
C ARG A 72 -14.49 5.57 -3.38
N ILE A 73 -15.43 4.81 -2.82
CA ILE A 73 -15.11 3.69 -1.91
C ILE A 73 -14.24 2.66 -2.64
N SER A 74 -14.60 2.28 -3.87
CA SER A 74 -13.84 1.32 -4.65
C SER A 74 -12.41 1.81 -4.94
N THR A 75 -12.27 3.11 -5.22
CA THR A 75 -10.98 3.76 -5.46
C THR A 75 -10.10 3.74 -4.19
N VAL A 76 -10.66 4.12 -3.05
CA VAL A 76 -9.96 4.08 -1.75
C VAL A 76 -9.49 2.67 -1.40
N LEU A 77 -10.35 1.66 -1.56
CA LEU A 77 -10.00 0.27 -1.30
C LEU A 77 -8.84 -0.21 -2.19
N SER A 78 -8.86 0.16 -3.48
CA SER A 78 -7.78 -0.16 -4.43
C SER A 78 -6.46 0.49 -4.02
N THR A 79 -6.48 1.78 -3.70
CA THR A 79 -5.31 2.56 -3.26
C THR A 79 -4.69 1.96 -1.99
N LEU A 80 -5.50 1.69 -0.97
CA LEU A 80 -5.02 1.11 0.28
C LEU A 80 -4.48 -0.32 0.09
N ALA A 81 -5.12 -1.13 -0.76
CA ALA A 81 -4.64 -2.46 -1.09
C ALA A 81 -3.26 -2.41 -1.77
N GLY A 82 -3.04 -1.46 -2.68
CA GLY A 82 -1.75 -1.21 -3.32
C GLY A 82 -0.67 -0.79 -2.33
N ALA A 83 -0.93 0.27 -1.57
CA ALA A 83 0.01 0.80 -0.57
C ALA A 83 0.37 -0.26 0.49
N GLY A 84 -0.63 -0.95 1.04
CA GLY A 84 -0.43 -2.02 2.03
C GLY A 84 0.31 -3.24 1.47
N SER A 85 0.18 -3.54 0.17
CA SER A 85 0.95 -4.59 -0.48
C SER A 85 2.42 -4.20 -0.69
N SER A 86 2.69 -2.92 -0.99
CA SER A 86 4.06 -2.40 -1.05
C SER A 86 4.74 -2.47 0.32
N TRP A 87 4.06 -1.96 1.35
CA TRP A 87 4.56 -1.97 2.73
C TRP A 87 4.87 -3.38 3.23
N ARG A 88 3.95 -4.35 3.06
CA ARG A 88 4.19 -5.73 3.50
C ARG A 88 5.43 -6.36 2.87
N ARG A 89 5.73 -6.05 1.61
CA ARG A 89 6.95 -6.55 0.94
C ARG A 89 8.20 -5.89 1.52
N ALA A 90 8.19 -4.57 1.66
CA ALA A 90 9.34 -3.83 2.19
C ALA A 90 9.66 -4.25 3.63
N GLN A 91 8.64 -4.34 4.49
CA GLN A 91 8.78 -4.80 5.87
C GLN A 91 9.32 -6.24 5.94
N ALA A 92 8.81 -7.16 5.12
CA ALA A 92 9.29 -8.54 5.10
C ALA A 92 10.76 -8.64 4.70
N ARG A 93 11.23 -7.78 3.77
CA ARG A 93 12.64 -7.72 3.36
C ARG A 93 13.54 -7.14 4.45
N ALA A 94 13.13 -6.04 5.10
CA ALA A 94 13.86 -5.49 6.23
C ALA A 94 14.08 -6.54 7.33
N LEU A 95 13.01 -7.27 7.70
CA LEU A 95 13.11 -8.35 8.68
C LEU A 95 14.01 -9.50 8.21
N GLN A 96 14.03 -9.82 6.92
CA GLN A 96 14.93 -10.83 6.38
C GLN A 96 16.40 -10.36 6.43
N ALA A 97 16.67 -9.08 6.15
CA ALA A 97 18.00 -8.48 6.26
C ALA A 97 18.50 -8.50 7.71
N GLU A 98 17.59 -8.37 8.67
CA GLU A 98 17.83 -8.58 10.11
C GLU A 98 17.94 -10.06 10.52
N GLN A 99 18.02 -10.99 9.55
CA GLN A 99 18.15 -12.44 9.74
C GLN A 99 16.95 -13.10 10.44
N VAL A 100 15.78 -12.45 10.46
CA VAL A 100 14.55 -13.06 10.99
C VAL A 100 14.08 -14.16 10.03
N SER A 101 13.85 -15.36 10.56
CA SER A 101 13.45 -16.52 9.75
C SER A 101 12.06 -16.32 9.11
N ILE A 102 11.87 -16.86 7.90
CA ILE A 102 10.59 -16.84 7.16
C ILE A 102 9.43 -17.39 8.01
N ASN A 103 9.68 -18.44 8.81
CA ASN A 103 8.65 -19.01 9.69
C ASN A 103 8.23 -18.01 10.78
N ARG A 104 9.17 -17.24 11.32
CA ARG A 104 8.87 -16.21 12.33
C ARG A 104 8.13 -15.04 11.70
N ILE A 105 8.55 -14.59 10.51
CA ILE A 105 7.84 -13.55 9.75
C ILE A 105 6.40 -13.99 9.44
N ALA A 106 6.20 -15.22 8.97
CA ALA A 106 4.88 -15.78 8.68
C ALA A 106 3.95 -15.76 9.91
N ALA A 107 4.47 -16.16 11.08
CA ALA A 107 3.74 -16.11 12.33
C ALA A 107 3.38 -14.66 12.74
N MET A 108 4.31 -13.71 12.62
CA MET A 108 4.05 -12.28 12.95
C MET A 108 2.99 -11.66 12.05
N PHE A 109 3.01 -12.01 10.76
CA PHE A 109 2.07 -11.48 9.77
C PHE A 109 0.73 -12.23 9.77
N GLY A 110 0.59 -13.32 10.54
CA GLY A 110 -0.62 -14.16 10.56
C GLY A 110 -0.90 -14.85 9.23
N VAL A 111 0.14 -15.14 8.44
CA VAL A 111 0.01 -15.77 7.11
C VAL A 111 0.86 -17.04 7.01
N THR A 112 0.63 -17.82 5.96
CA THR A 112 1.41 -19.03 5.70
C THR A 112 2.84 -18.70 5.25
N ARG A 113 3.76 -19.65 5.47
CA ARG A 113 5.15 -19.58 4.96
C ARG A 113 5.19 -19.31 3.46
N GLN A 114 4.34 -19.99 2.67
CA GLN A 114 4.27 -19.84 1.22
C GLN A 114 3.94 -18.40 0.81
N ARG A 115 3.06 -17.72 1.56
CA ARG A 115 2.69 -16.33 1.29
C ARG A 115 3.84 -15.37 1.54
N ILE A 116 4.62 -15.57 2.61
CA ILE A 116 5.86 -14.80 2.84
C ILE A 116 6.90 -15.09 1.75
N SER A 117 7.10 -16.35 1.38
CA SER A 117 8.03 -16.70 0.30
C SER A 117 7.63 -16.07 -1.04
N ALA A 118 6.33 -15.94 -1.34
CA ALA A 118 5.87 -15.23 -2.53
C ALA A 118 6.18 -13.72 -2.46
N LEU A 119 5.90 -13.07 -1.33
CA LEU A 119 6.20 -11.64 -1.12
C LEU A 119 7.68 -11.30 -1.30
N LEU A 120 8.58 -12.22 -0.92
CA LEU A 120 10.03 -12.04 -1.05
C LEU A 120 10.54 -12.31 -2.47
N ARG A 121 9.86 -13.15 -3.27
CA ARG A 121 10.26 -13.49 -4.65
C ARG A 121 9.87 -12.46 -5.70
N ASP A 122 8.78 -11.70 -5.50
CA ASP A 122 8.30 -10.67 -6.45
C ASP A 122 9.16 -9.37 -6.43
N ALA A 123 10.47 -9.49 -6.24
CA ALA A 123 11.41 -8.38 -6.34
C ALA A 123 11.84 -8.18 -7.82
N PRO A 124 11.82 -6.95 -8.35
CA PRO A 124 12.44 -6.67 -9.64
C PRO A 124 13.96 -6.71 -9.46
N GLY A 125 14.54 -7.89 -9.66
CA GLY A 125 16.00 -8.10 -9.54
C GLY A 125 16.53 -9.35 -10.25
N SER A 126 15.68 -10.06 -11.00
CA SER A 126 16.08 -11.20 -11.82
C SER A 126 15.54 -11.08 -13.23
N SER A 127 15.97 -10.02 -13.90
CA SER A 127 16.01 -9.94 -15.37
C SER A 127 17.37 -9.39 -15.78
N THR A 128 18.45 -10.06 -15.35
CA THR A 128 19.72 -9.97 -16.08
C THR A 128 19.54 -10.85 -17.33
N GLY A 129 18.82 -10.31 -18.31
CA GLY A 129 18.95 -10.76 -19.68
C GLY A 129 20.27 -10.21 -20.19
N THR A 130 21.30 -11.06 -20.22
CA THR A 130 22.52 -10.82 -20.97
C THR A 130 22.15 -10.64 -22.45
N LEU A 131 21.92 -9.39 -22.87
CA LEU A 131 22.07 -8.98 -24.25
C LEU A 131 23.54 -8.59 -24.40
N GLU A 132 24.33 -9.60 -24.73
CA GLU A 132 25.65 -9.44 -25.33
C GLU A 132 25.45 -8.78 -26.69
N ASP A 133 26.09 -7.63 -26.91
CA ASP A 133 26.16 -6.92 -28.19
C ASP A 133 27.67 -6.73 -28.53
N PRO A 134 28.05 -6.48 -29.80
CA PRO A 134 28.67 -7.44 -30.72
C PRO A 134 30.16 -7.13 -30.97
N PRO A 135 30.84 -7.82 -31.90
CA PRO A 135 31.67 -7.03 -32.81
C PRO A 135 31.70 -7.46 -34.30
N ALA A 136 31.70 -6.39 -35.13
CA ALA A 136 32.19 -6.19 -36.50
C ALA A 136 31.50 -6.89 -37.69
#